data_AF-A0A7L2W338-F1
#
_entry.id   AF-A0A7L2W338-F1
#
_cell.length_a   1.000
_cell.length_b   1.000
_cell.length_c   1.000
_cell.angle_alpha   90.00
_cell.angle_beta   90.00
_cell.angle_gamma   90.00
#
_symmetry.space_group_name_H-M   'P 1'
#
loop_
_entity.id
_entity.type
_entity.pdbx_description
1 polymer ?
#
loop_
_entity_poly.entity_id
_entity_poly.type
_entity_poly.pdbx_seq_one_letter_code
_entity_poly.pdbx_strand_id
1 'polypeptide(L)' 'GAGTDDDTLIRVMVSRSEIDLLDIRQEFRKNFAKSLYQMIQKDTSGDYRKALLLLCGGDD' A
#
# COMPACT_ATOMS: atom_id res chain seq x y z
N GLY A 1 -9.38 6.78 -8.98
CA GLY A 1 -9.25 8.21 -9.31
C GLY A 1 -8.39 8.35 -10.55
N ALA A 2 -8.10 9.58 -10.98
CA ALA A 2 -7.05 9.82 -11.95
C ALA A 2 -5.71 9.92 -11.21
N GLY A 3 -4.81 8.96 -11.44
CA GLY A 3 -3.50 8.91 -10.80
C GLY A 3 -3.51 8.52 -9.32
N THR A 4 -2.34 8.68 -8.69
CA THR A 4 -2.03 8.32 -7.31
C THR A 4 -1.48 9.56 -6.60
N ASP A 5 -1.92 9.85 -5.38
CA ASP A 5 -1.23 10.82 -4.51
C ASP A 5 0.00 10.13 -3.91
N ASP A 6 1.10 10.17 -4.66
CA ASP A 6 2.34 9.45 -4.34
C ASP A 6 2.97 9.94 -3.04
N ASP A 7 2.94 11.24 -2.76
CA ASP A 7 3.51 11.80 -1.53
C ASP A 7 2.78 11.28 -0.28
N THR A 8 1.46 11.20 -0.35
CA THR A 8 0.66 10.61 0.74
C THR A 8 0.89 9.10 0.84
N LEU A 9 0.90 8.39 -0.29
CA LEU A 9 1.14 6.94 -0.30
C LEU A 9 2.51 6.61 0.32
N ILE A 10 3.59 7.25 -0.12
CA ILE A 10 4.94 7.04 0.39
C ILE A 10 5.01 7.37 1.87
N ARG A 11 4.48 8.53 2.29
CA ARG A 11 4.53 8.96 3.68
C ARG A 11 3.87 7.94 4.61
N VAL A 12 2.69 7.44 4.26
CA VAL A 12 1.98 6.45 5.09
C VAL A 12 2.71 5.11 5.07
N MET A 13 3.09 4.60 3.89
CA MET A 13 3.77 3.31 3.77
C MET A 13 5.08 3.26 4.54
N VAL A 14 5.89 4.31 4.49
CA VAL A 14 7.16 4.38 5.21
C VAL A 14 6.93 4.56 6.71
N SER A 15 6.16 5.57 7.11
CA SER A 15 6.01 5.92 8.54
C SER A 15 5.24 4.90 9.37
N ARG A 16 4.43 4.03 8.74
CA ARG A 16 3.62 3.02 9.43
C ARG A 16 4.15 1.59 9.30
N SER A 17 5.14 1.36 8.43
CA SER A 17 5.68 0.03 8.09
C SER A 17 5.99 -0.85 9.30
N GLU A 18 6.63 -0.29 10.32
CA GLU A 18 7.04 -1.00 11.55
C GLU A 18 6.14 -0.73 12.75
N ILE A 19 5.01 -0.05 12.56
CA ILE A 19 4.11 0.36 13.64
C ILE A 19 2.83 -0.48 13.61
N ASP A 20 2.03 -0.32 12.56
CA ASP A 20 0.68 -0.90 12.47
C ASP A 20 0.21 -1.13 11.02
N LEU A 21 1.15 -1.22 10.06
CA LEU A 21 0.79 -1.43 8.65
C LEU A 21 -0.02 -2.71 8.43
N LEU A 22 0.15 -3.73 9.27
CA LEU A 22 -0.67 -4.95 9.24
C LEU A 22 -2.14 -4.68 9.59
N ASP A 23 -2.41 -3.84 10.59
CA ASP A 23 -3.78 -3.47 10.96
C ASP A 23 -4.41 -2.59 9.88
N ILE A 24 -3.62 -1.65 9.32
CA ILE A 24 -4.04 -0.81 8.19
C ILE A 24 -4.44 -1.68 7.00
N ARG A 25 -3.67 -2.72 6.66
CA ARG A 25 -4.00 -3.66 5.56
C ARG A 25 -5.33 -4.38 5.80
N GLN A 26 -5.56 -4.86 7.02
CA GLN A 26 -6.80 -5.53 7.38
C GLN A 26 -8.01 -4.60 7.27
N GLU A 27 -7.92 -3.39 7.82
CA GLU A 27 -9.00 -2.40 7.74
C GLU A 27 -9.23 -1.91 6.30
N PHE A 28 -8.17 -1.72 5.52
CA PHE A 28 -8.28 -1.39 4.10
C PHE A 28 -9.07 -2.46 3.35
N ARG A 29 -8.76 -3.75 3.56
CA ARG A 29 -9.48 -4.85 2.91
C ARG A 29 -10.95 -4.89 3.32
N LYS A 30 -11.26 -4.69 4.60
CA LYS A 30 -12.65 -4.63 5.11
C LYS A 30 -13.44 -3.50 4.45
N ASN A 31 -12.82 -2.34 4.26
CA ASN A 31 -13.50 -1.15 3.74
C ASN A 31 -13.61 -1.11 2.22
N PHE A 32 -12.65 -1.70 1.49
CA PHE A 32 -12.54 -1.56 0.03
C PHE A 32 -12.67 -2.89 -0.74
N ALA A 33 -12.86 -4.02 -0.05
CA ALA A 33 -12.99 -5.36 -0.64
C ALA A 33 -11.83 -5.78 -1.56
N LYS A 34 -10.67 -5.11 -1.43
CA LYS A 34 -9.44 -5.34 -2.18
C LYS A 34 -8.26 -5.14 -1.22
N SER A 35 -7.20 -5.92 -1.35
CA SER A 35 -6.02 -5.74 -0.51
C SER A 35 -5.27 -4.46 -0.89
N LEU A 36 -4.57 -3.88 0.10
CA LEU A 36 -3.67 -2.75 -0.12
C LEU A 36 -2.55 -3.12 -1.12
N TYR A 37 -2.03 -4.35 -1.04
CA TYR A 37 -1.02 -4.89 -1.94
C TYR A 37 -1.47 -4.83 -3.41
N GLN A 38 -2.68 -5.31 -3.70
CA GLN A 38 -3.23 -5.29 -5.06
C GLN A 38 -3.55 -3.87 -5.57
N MET A 39 -3.82 -2.92 -4.67
CA MET A 39 -4.00 -1.51 -5.04
C MET A 39 -2.66 -0.91 -5.46
N ILE A 40 -1.61 -1.06 -4.65
CA ILE A 40 -0.25 -0.62 -4.97
C ILE A 40 0.25 -1.24 -6.28
N GLN A 41 0.04 -2.55 -6.45
CA GLN A 41 0.49 -3.27 -7.66
C GLN A 41 -0.13 -2.72 -8.94
N LYS A 42 -1.41 -2.29 -8.88
CA LYS A 42 -2.15 -1.78 -10.04
C LYS A 42 -1.79 -0.33 -10.35
N ASP A 43 -1.67 0.50 -9.32
CA ASP A 43 -1.66 1.98 -9.47
C ASP A 43 -0.24 2.59 -9.47
N THR A 44 0.80 1.80 -9.18
CA THR A 44 2.21 2.23 -9.25
C THR A 44 2.98 1.39 -10.25
N SER A 45 4.22 1.72 -10.62
CA SER A 45 5.04 0.90 -11.56
C SER A 45 6.55 0.98 -11.26
N GLY A 46 7.35 0.16 -11.96
CA GLY A 46 8.82 0.19 -11.85
C GLY A 46 9.35 -0.21 -10.48
N ASP A 47 10.54 0.31 -10.14
CA ASP A 47 11.18 0.03 -8.86
C ASP A 47 10.47 0.69 -7.67
N TYR A 48 9.78 1.80 -7.93
CA TYR A 48 8.87 2.43 -6.98
C TYR A 48 7.79 1.44 -6.49
N ARG A 49 7.11 0.74 -7.41
CA ARG A 49 6.16 -0.34 -7.06
C ARG A 49 6.84 -1.41 -6.22
N LYS A 50 8.01 -1.89 -6.65
CA LYS A 50 8.72 -2.97 -5.94
C LYS A 50 9.03 -2.58 -4.50
N ALA A 51 9.53 -1.37 -4.27
CA ALA A 51 9.83 -0.86 -2.94
C ALA A 51 8.58 -0.77 -2.07
N LEU A 52 7.47 -0.25 -2.60
CA LEU A 52 6.22 -0.17 -1.86
C LEU A 52 5.62 -1.55 -1.54
N LEU A 53 5.70 -2.51 -2.46
CA LEU A 53 5.23 -3.88 -2.21
C LEU A 53 6.10 -4.58 -1.16
N LEU A 54 7.42 -4.35 -1.14
CA LEU A 54 8.30 -4.86 -0.08
C LEU A 54 7.92 -4.29 1.29
N LEU A 55 7.61 -3.00 1.39
CA LEU A 55 7.11 -2.38 2.62
C LEU A 55 5.72 -2.91 2.99
N CYS A 56 4.83 -3.09 2.00
CA CYS A 56 3.49 -3.62 2.21
C CYS A 56 3.51 -5.06 2.73
N GLY A 57 4.52 -5.85 2.34
CA GLY A 57 4.61 -7.27 2.63
C GLY A 57 3.96 -8.13 1.55
N GLY A 58 3.31 -9.23 1.94
CA GLY A 58 2.61 -10.14 1.03
C GLY A 58 1.23 -9.65 0.58
N ASP A 59 0.54 -10.46 -0.22
CA ASP A 59 -0.90 -10.29 -0.46
C ASP A 59 -1.70 -11.05 0.61
N ASP A 60 -2.85 -10.51 0.99
CA ASP A 60 -3.76 -11.03 2.03
C ASP A 60 -5.07 -11.54 1.45
#